data_AF-A0A1F9LHY5-F1
#
_entry.id   AF-A0A1F9LHY5-F1
#
_cell.length_a   1.000
_cell.length_b   1.000
_cell.length_c   1.000
_cell.angle_alpha   90.00
_cell.angle_beta   90.00
_cell.angle_gamma   90.00
#
_symmetry.space_group_name_H-M   'P 1'
#
loop_
_entity.id
_entity.type
_entity.pdbx_description
1 polymer ?
#
loop_
_entity_poly.entity_id
_entity_poly.type
_entity_poly.pdbx_seq_one_letter_code
_entity_poly.pdbx_strand_id
1 'polypeptide(L)' 'MKATVRKKTYNLDEEMIDKVRRLFNVKTDTEAIRRALQKTVEDREIEEALERMLREGRFRTIYR' A
#
# COMPACT_ATOMS: atom_id res chain seq x y z
N MET A 1 19.22 -2.88 0.23
CA MET A 1 19.54 -2.02 -0.94
C MET A 1 19.31 -0.57 -0.54
N LYS A 2 20.28 0.34 -0.76
CA LYS A 2 20.11 1.76 -0.44
C LYS A 2 19.10 2.34 -1.43
N ALA A 3 17.89 2.66 -0.97
CA ALA A 3 16.88 3.25 -1.84
C ALA A 3 17.42 4.58 -2.40
N THR A 4 17.56 4.67 -3.72
CA THR A 4 17.99 5.90 -4.40
C THR A 4 16.83 6.89 -4.39
N VAL A 5 16.74 7.68 -3.32
CA VAL A 5 15.73 8.74 -3.21
C VAL A 5 16.02 9.82 -4.24
N ARG A 6 15.07 10.05 -5.17
CA ARG A 6 15.13 11.14 -6.15
C ARG A 6 14.01 12.13 -5.86
N LYS A 7 14.33 13.42 -5.83
CA LYS A 7 13.33 14.49 -5.77
C LYS A 7 12.55 14.51 -7.08
N LYS A 8 11.22 14.51 -6.97
CA LYS A 8 10.29 14.69 -8.08
C LYS A 8 9.26 15.75 -7.67
N THR A 9 8.82 16.55 -8.63
CA THR A 9 7.81 17.60 -8.42
C THR A 9 6.52 17.14 -9.10
N TYR A 10 5.43 17.13 -8.36
CA TYR A 10 4.11 16.68 -8.82
C TYR A 10 3.03 17.63 -8.32
N ASN A 11 1.99 17.82 -9.13
CA ASN A 11 0.75 18.44 -8.66
C ASN A 11 -0.08 17.33 -8.01
N LEU A 12 -0.45 17.53 -6.75
CA LEU A 12 -1.24 16.58 -5.97
C LEU A 12 -2.53 17.25 -5.51
N ASP A 13 -3.55 16.44 -5.31
CA ASP A 13 -4.78 16.85 -4.65
C ASP A 13 -4.50 17.04 -3.15
N GLU A 14 -4.75 18.26 -2.65
CA GLU A 14 -4.52 18.65 -1.26
C GLU A 14 -5.43 17.89 -0.28
N GLU A 15 -6.71 17.67 -0.64
CA GLU A 15 -7.63 16.94 0.22
C GLU A 15 -7.22 15.47 0.33
N MET A 16 -6.74 14.89 -0.78
CA MET A 16 -6.28 13.51 -0.79
C MET A 16 -5.04 13.33 0.08
N ILE A 17 -4.04 14.21 -0.05
CA ILE A 17 -2.81 14.09 0.76
C ILE A 17 -3.09 14.30 2.25
N ASP A 18 -4.01 15.21 2.60
CA ASP A 18 -4.45 15.41 3.97
C ASP A 18 -5.17 14.18 4.55
N LYS A 19 -6.04 13.55 3.76
CA LYS A 19 -6.69 12.29 4.16
C LYS A 19 -5.65 11.21 4.43
N VAL A 20 -4.68 11.04 3.52
CA VAL A 20 -3.60 10.05 3.66
C VAL A 20 -2.74 10.34 4.89
N ARG A 21 -2.44 11.62 5.17
CA ARG A 21 -1.69 12.03 6.36
C ARG A 21 -2.41 11.68 7.65
N ARG A 22 -3.73 11.92 7.71
CA ARG A 22 -4.56 11.54 8.86
C ARG A 22 -4.66 10.02 9.00
N LEU A 23 -4.87 9.31 7.90
CA LEU A 23 -4.97 7.85 7.86
C LEU A 23 -3.73 7.17 8.45
N PHE A 24 -2.54 7.62 8.02
CA PHE A 24 -1.28 7.06 8.51
C PHE A 24 -0.72 7.75 9.76
N ASN A 25 -1.41 8.78 10.27
CA ASN A 25 -0.99 9.65 11.37
C ASN A 25 0.44 10.18 11.21
N VAL A 26 0.72 10.80 10.06
CA VAL A 26 2.07 11.30 9.72
C VAL A 26 2.11 12.82 9.56
N LYS A 27 3.27 13.40 9.89
CA LYS A 27 3.46 14.85 9.93
C LYS A 27 3.84 15.47 8.59
N THR A 28 4.31 14.70 7.61
CA THR A 28 4.82 15.23 6.33
C THR A 28 4.19 14.53 5.14
N ASP A 29 4.00 15.27 4.06
CA ASP A 29 3.47 14.76 2.80
C ASP A 29 4.38 13.69 2.20
N THR A 30 5.70 13.86 2.32
CA THR A 30 6.69 12.87 1.86
C THR A 30 6.51 11.52 2.56
N GLU A 31 6.29 11.53 3.87
CA GLU A 31 6.06 10.30 4.62
C GLU A 31 4.70 9.67 4.27
N ALA A 32 3.68 10.50 4.07
CA ALA A 32 2.36 10.06 3.63
C ALA A 32 2.42 9.36 2.26
N ILE A 33 3.08 9.98 1.27
CA ILE A 33 3.28 9.41 -0.06
C ILE A 33 4.09 8.13 0.03
N ARG A 34 5.17 8.10 0.83
CA ARG A 34 6.00 6.91 0.97
C ARG A 34 5.22 5.73 1.54
N ARG A 35 4.44 5.95 2.60
CA ARG A 35 3.61 4.91 3.21
C ARG A 35 2.49 4.46 2.29
N ALA A 36 1.85 5.38 1.58
CA ALA A 36 0.83 5.03 0.58
C ALA A 36 1.41 4.13 -0.52
N LEU A 37 2.56 4.50 -1.10
CA LEU A 37 3.23 3.70 -2.13
C LEU A 37 3.63 2.32 -1.61
N GLN A 38 4.17 2.24 -0.40
CA GLN A 38 4.53 0.96 0.22
C GLN A 38 3.28 0.09 0.43
N LYS A 39 2.21 0.68 0.96
CA LYS A 39 0.94 -0.02 1.21
C LYS A 39 0.33 -0.57 -0.09
N THR A 40 0.38 0.19 -1.18
CA THR A 40 -0.10 -0.27 -2.50
C THR A 40 0.65 -1.50 -3.00
N VAL A 41 1.97 -1.56 -2.78
CA VAL A 41 2.77 -2.74 -3.15
C VAL A 41 2.39 -3.94 -2.27
N GLU A 42 2.32 -3.73 -0.96
CA GLU A 42 1.93 -4.77 0.01
C GLU A 42 0.53 -5.34 -0.29
N ASP A 43 -0.45 -4.46 -0.59
CA ASP A 43 -1.81 -4.88 -0.94
C ASP A 43 -1.83 -5.75 -2.20
N ARG A 44 -1.01 -5.39 -3.20
CA ARG A 44 -0.89 -6.21 -4.41
C ARG A 44 -0.28 -7.59 -4.14
N GLU A 45 0.75 -7.65 -3.31
CA GLU A 45 1.37 -8.91 -2.89
C GLU A 45 0.37 -9.79 -2.11
N ILE A 46 -0.45 -9.19 -1.25
CA ILE A 46 -1.51 -9.89 -0.50
C ILE A 46 -2.58 -10.43 -1.45
N GLU A 47 -3.04 -9.63 -2.41
CA GLU A 47 -4.00 -10.06 -3.44
C GLU A 47 -3.45 -11.26 -4.23
N GLU A 48 -2.20 -11.21 -4.67
CA GLU A 48 -1.58 -12.30 -5.42
C GLU A 48 -1.42 -13.56 -4.58
N ALA A 49 -1.04 -13.42 -3.29
CA ALA A 49 -0.98 -14.54 -2.37
C ALA A 49 -2.37 -15.16 -2.15
N LEU A 50 -3.41 -14.34 -2.00
CA LEU A 50 -4.78 -14.78 -1.85
C LEU A 50 -5.27 -15.52 -3.11
N GLU A 51 -5.01 -14.97 -4.31
CA GLU A 51 -5.33 -15.63 -5.57
C GLU A 51 -4.65 -16.99 -5.70
N ARG A 52 -3.36 -17.10 -5.39
CA ARG A 52 -2.63 -18.38 -5.42
C ARG A 52 -3.24 -19.38 -4.45
N MET A 53 -3.54 -18.95 -3.23
CA MET A 53 -4.14 -19.79 -2.20
C MET A 53 -5.54 -20.30 -2.60
N LEU A 54 -6.35 -19.46 -3.25
CA LEU A 54 -7.66 -19.85 -3.78
C LEU A 54 -7.54 -20.85 -4.94
N ARG A 55 -6.58 -20.65 -5.85
CA ARG A 55 -6.31 -21.57 -6.98
C ARG A 55 -5.82 -22.94 -6.50
N GLU A 56 -5.05 -23.00 -5.41
CA GLU A 56 -4.56 -24.25 -4.82
C GLU A 56 -5.62 -25.03 -4.00
N GLY A 57 -6.87 -24.55 -3.93
CA GLY A 57 -8.01 -25.35 -3.46
C GLY A 57 -8.04 -25.67 -1.96
N ARG A 58 -7.29 -24.97 -1.11
CA ARG A 58 -7.25 -25.24 0.35
C ARG A 58 -8.39 -24.63 1.16
N PHE A 59 -9.34 -23.92 0.53
CA PHE A 59 -10.47 -23.27 1.23
C PHE A 59 -11.69 -24.15 1.48
N ARG A 60 -11.70 -25.41 1.03
CA ARG A 60 -12.88 -26.28 1.18
C ARG A 60 -12.99 -27.04 2.50
N THR A 61 -12.09 -26.83 3.47
CA THR A 61 -12.01 -27.71 4.66
C THR A 61 -12.17 -27.01 6.01
N ILE A 62 -12.31 -25.68 6.10
CA ILE A 62 -12.35 -24.97 7.41
C ILE A 62 -13.75 -24.49 7.82
N TYR A 63 -14.76 -24.61 6.95
CA TYR A 63 -16.16 -24.37 7.34
C TYR A 63 -17.01 -25.61 7.08
N ARG A 64 -17.05 -26.50 8.07
CA ARG A 64 -18.19 -27.39 8.30
C ARG A 64 -18.53 -27.38 9.78
#